data_AF-A0A0D2XYI4-F1
#
_entry.id   AF-A0A0D2XYI4-F1
#
_cell.length_a   1.000
_cell.length_b   1.000
_cell.length_c   1.000
_cell.angle_alpha   90.00
_cell.angle_beta   90.00
_cell.angle_gamma   90.00
#
_symmetry.space_group_name_H-M   'P 1'
#
loop_
_entity.id
_entity.type
_entity.pdbx_description
1 polymer ?
#
loop_
_entity_poly.entity_id
_entity_poly.type
_entity_poly.pdbx_seq_one_letter_code
_entity_poly.pdbx_strand_id
1 'polypeptide(L)'
;MALQPCRSGLWRSRHAARTLMPCVRTYATDSTPESFRTKTPSSSGVVPRWSQTPAAMKAPLQLDWAKNPQNKVWTVNNDPKKLDEVYERLLGPGGSKLLPEELKWLAVTHKSFDQGRRGFNDRLALLGGWDEG
;
A
#
# COMPACT_ATOMS: atom_id res chain seq x y z
N MET A 1 -20.24 -66.17 -10.93
CA MET A 1 -19.37 -66.52 -12.08
C MET A 1 -19.03 -65.22 -12.80
N ALA A 2 -17.81 -64.82 -13.12
CA ALA A 2 -16.47 -65.30 -12.81
C ALA A 2 -15.57 -64.05 -12.78
N LEU A 3 -14.60 -64.05 -11.87
CA LEU A 3 -13.51 -63.06 -11.80
C LEU A 3 -12.38 -63.45 -12.76
N GLN A 4 -11.47 -62.48 -13.00
CA GLN A 4 -10.09 -62.59 -13.52
C GLN A 4 -9.88 -62.30 -15.03
N PRO A 5 -8.67 -61.89 -15.50
CA PRO A 5 -7.40 -61.77 -14.77
C PRO A 5 -6.61 -60.47 -14.93
N CYS A 6 -5.73 -60.29 -13.95
CA CYS A 6 -4.56 -59.43 -13.92
C CYS A 6 -3.60 -59.70 -15.09
N ARG A 7 -2.95 -58.65 -15.62
CA ARG A 7 -1.61 -58.78 -16.20
C ARG A 7 -0.68 -57.71 -15.64
N SER A 8 0.28 -58.22 -14.89
CA SER A 8 1.51 -57.60 -14.42
C SER A 8 2.41 -57.24 -15.60
N GLY A 9 2.91 -56.01 -15.62
CA GLY A 9 4.01 -55.54 -16.46
C GLY A 9 5.03 -54.84 -15.57
N LEU A 10 6.20 -55.44 -15.48
CA LEU A 10 7.26 -55.20 -14.50
C LEU A 10 7.90 -53.79 -14.58
N TRP A 11 8.39 -53.36 -13.42
CA TRP A 11 9.37 -52.31 -13.15
C TRP A 11 10.40 -52.02 -14.26
N ARG A 12 10.69 -50.73 -14.46
CA ARG A 12 12.06 -50.23 -14.40
C ARG A 12 12.14 -48.95 -13.56
N SER A 13 12.68 -49.10 -12.36
CA SER A 13 13.30 -48.01 -11.61
C SER A 13 14.42 -47.38 -12.45
N ARG A 14 14.41 -46.05 -12.55
CA ARG A 14 15.63 -45.27 -12.78
C ARG A 14 15.63 -44.17 -11.74
N HIS A 15 16.35 -44.41 -10.65
CA HIS A 15 16.75 -43.38 -9.71
C HIS A 15 17.55 -42.32 -10.48
N ALA A 16 16.92 -41.19 -10.80
CA ALA A 16 17.66 -39.99 -11.14
C ALA A 16 18.12 -39.39 -9.81
N ALA A 17 19.40 -39.63 -9.47
CA ALA A 17 20.07 -38.96 -8.39
C ALA A 17 20.01 -37.44 -8.63
N ARG A 18 19.12 -36.75 -7.90
CA ARG A 18 19.14 -35.29 -7.83
C ARG A 18 20.35 -34.91 -6.98
N THR A 19 21.44 -34.57 -7.64
CA THR A 19 22.57 -33.90 -7.01
C THR A 19 22.08 -32.59 -6.38
N LEU A 20 22.06 -32.54 -5.05
CA LEU A 20 21.81 -31.31 -4.30
C LEU A 20 23.01 -30.39 -4.50
N MET A 21 22.88 -29.40 -5.38
CA MET A 21 23.80 -28.28 -5.45
C MET A 21 23.51 -27.34 -4.27
N PRO A 22 24.47 -27.01 -3.40
CA PRO A 22 24.26 -25.98 -2.39
C PRO A 22 24.15 -24.61 -3.10
N CYS A 23 22.97 -23.99 -2.99
CA CYS A 23 22.75 -22.61 -3.41
C CYS A 23 23.46 -21.69 -2.40
N VAL A 24 24.71 -21.33 -2.68
CA VAL A 24 25.42 -20.31 -1.92
C VAL A 24 24.87 -18.96 -2.36
N ARG A 25 23.97 -18.38 -1.57
CA ARG A 25 23.42 -17.03 -1.79
C ARG A 25 24.48 -15.99 -1.40
N THR A 26 25.35 -15.63 -2.32
CA THR A 26 26.25 -14.48 -2.15
C THR A 26 25.45 -13.19 -2.28
N TYR A 27 25.36 -12.40 -1.21
CA TYR A 27 24.84 -11.03 -1.28
C TYR A 27 25.94 -10.13 -1.85
N ALA A 28 25.83 -9.81 -3.15
CA ALA A 28 26.62 -8.74 -3.74
C ALA A 28 25.96 -7.41 -3.38
N THR A 29 26.64 -6.61 -2.56
CA THR A 29 26.30 -5.20 -2.33
C THR A 29 26.85 -4.37 -3.48
N ASP A 30 26.14 -4.28 -4.60
CA ASP A 30 26.29 -3.10 -5.44
C ASP A 30 25.11 -2.86 -6.37
N SER A 31 24.77 -1.58 -6.54
CA SER A 31 23.76 -1.00 -7.42
C SER A 31 22.28 -1.32 -7.13
N THR A 32 21.61 -0.37 -6.47
CA THR A 32 20.15 -0.25 -6.50
C THR A 32 19.69 -0.15 -7.97
N PRO A 33 18.80 -1.03 -8.46
CA PRO A 33 18.33 -0.98 -9.85
C PRO A 33 17.66 0.37 -10.14
N GLU A 34 17.85 0.89 -11.36
CA GLU A 34 17.27 2.18 -11.82
C GLU A 34 15.74 2.25 -11.61
N SER A 35 15.05 1.10 -11.56
CA SER A 35 13.62 1.01 -11.25
C SER A 35 13.23 1.51 -9.84
N PHE A 36 14.19 1.57 -8.92
CA PHE A 36 14.02 2.08 -7.56
C PHE A 36 14.54 3.52 -7.40
N ARG A 37 15.16 4.11 -8.43
CA ARG A 37 15.42 5.55 -8.44
C ARG A 37 14.09 6.28 -8.61
N THR A 38 13.60 6.84 -7.51
CA THR A 38 12.54 7.84 -7.56
C THR A 38 13.02 8.99 -8.43
N LYS A 39 12.50 9.08 -9.65
CA LYS A 39 12.56 10.33 -10.43
C LYS A 39 11.88 11.38 -9.58
N THR A 40 12.64 12.22 -8.90
CA THR A 40 12.13 13.41 -8.23
C THR A 40 11.54 14.28 -9.33
N PRO A 41 10.21 14.42 -9.47
CA PRO A 41 9.69 15.37 -10.42
C PRO A 41 10.14 16.75 -9.93
N SER A 42 10.83 17.47 -10.81
CA SER A 42 11.25 18.85 -10.61
C SER A 42 10.13 19.69 -10.01
N SER A 43 10.48 20.46 -8.99
CA SER A 43 9.63 21.31 -8.15
C SER A 43 9.03 22.51 -8.88
N SER A 44 8.28 22.29 -9.96
CA SER A 44 7.54 23.33 -10.69
C SER A 44 6.04 23.17 -10.46
N GLY A 45 5.48 23.88 -9.48
CA GLY A 45 4.03 24.07 -9.33
C GLY A 45 3.20 22.83 -8.95
N VAL A 46 3.83 21.80 -8.39
CA VAL A 46 3.17 20.53 -8.03
C VAL A 46 2.23 20.76 -6.84
N VAL A 47 0.93 20.79 -7.11
CA VAL A 47 -0.13 20.78 -6.09
C VAL A 47 0.04 19.54 -5.21
N PRO A 48 -0.05 19.63 -3.87
CA PRO A 48 0.11 18.48 -3.01
C PRO A 48 -0.93 17.40 -3.34
N ARG A 49 -0.50 16.14 -3.37
CA ARG A 49 -1.31 14.96 -3.71
C ARG A 49 -2.46 14.77 -2.74
N TRP A 50 -2.28 15.14 -1.47
CA TRP A 50 -3.34 15.08 -0.48
C TRP A 50 -4.52 16.01 -0.78
N SER A 51 -4.28 17.11 -1.51
CA SER A 51 -5.30 18.14 -1.80
C SER A 51 -6.13 17.87 -3.05
N GLN A 52 -5.53 17.20 -4.05
CA GLN A 52 -6.15 16.99 -5.36
C GLN A 52 -6.42 15.51 -5.65
N THR A 53 -7.64 15.22 -6.10
CA THR A 53 -7.97 13.93 -6.69
C THR A 53 -7.46 13.88 -8.15
N PRO A 54 -6.73 12.83 -8.56
CA PRO A 54 -6.25 12.66 -9.93
C PRO A 54 -7.37 12.79 -10.96
N ALA A 55 -7.17 13.60 -12.02
CA ALA A 55 -8.21 13.95 -12.98
C ALA A 55 -8.76 12.71 -13.73
N ALA A 56 -7.90 11.77 -14.08
CA ALA A 56 -8.29 10.52 -14.76
C ALA A 56 -9.22 9.63 -13.91
N MET A 57 -9.27 9.84 -12.59
CA MET A 57 -10.12 9.07 -11.68
C MET A 57 -11.41 9.81 -11.29
N LYS A 58 -11.67 11.00 -11.84
CA LYS A 58 -12.92 11.73 -11.63
C LYS A 58 -13.99 11.23 -12.58
N ALA A 59 -15.15 10.87 -12.04
CA ALA A 59 -16.30 10.53 -12.85
C ALA A 59 -16.93 11.81 -13.46
N PRO A 60 -17.44 11.77 -14.70
CA PRO A 60 -18.07 12.92 -15.34
C PRO A 60 -19.43 13.27 -14.70
N LEU A 61 -20.12 12.26 -14.16
CA LEU A 61 -21.44 12.39 -13.56
C LEU A 61 -21.48 11.55 -12.28
N GLN A 62 -22.33 11.97 -11.36
CA GLN A 62 -22.51 11.30 -10.09
C GLN A 62 -23.63 10.26 -10.17
N LEU A 63 -23.32 8.99 -9.88
CA LEU A 63 -24.25 7.86 -10.01
C LEU A 63 -24.77 7.33 -8.66
N ASP A 64 -24.28 7.86 -7.54
CA ASP A 64 -24.71 7.50 -6.19
C ASP A 64 -25.96 8.29 -5.76
N TRP A 65 -27.12 7.67 -5.93
CA TRP A 65 -28.41 8.14 -5.41
C TRP A 65 -28.56 7.73 -3.94
N ALA A 66 -28.31 8.67 -3.02
CA ALA A 66 -28.58 8.46 -1.61
C ALA A 66 -30.07 8.59 -1.32
N LYS A 67 -30.62 7.72 -0.44
CA LYS A 67 -32.02 7.78 0.00
C LYS A 67 -32.37 9.15 0.62
N ASN A 68 -31.43 9.72 1.37
CA ASN A 68 -31.49 11.08 1.89
C ASN A 68 -30.24 11.86 1.43
N PRO A 69 -30.40 13.04 0.80
CA PRO A 69 -29.26 13.82 0.30
C PRO A 69 -28.39 14.40 1.42
N GLN A 70 -28.96 14.61 2.62
CA GLN A 70 -28.22 15.13 3.78
C GLN A 70 -27.15 14.15 4.28
N ASN A 71 -27.39 12.83 4.17
CA ASN A 71 -26.44 11.81 4.62
C ASN A 71 -25.16 11.76 3.77
N LYS A 72 -25.16 12.44 2.63
CA LYS A 72 -24.03 12.50 1.70
C LYS A 72 -23.03 13.61 2.04
N VAL A 73 -23.47 14.61 2.83
CA VAL A 73 -22.63 15.73 3.21
C VAL A 73 -21.83 15.33 4.44
N TRP A 74 -20.53 15.10 4.26
CA TRP A 74 -19.58 14.93 5.34
C TRP A 74 -18.46 15.96 5.21
N THR A 75 -18.38 16.87 6.18
CA THR A 75 -17.38 17.95 6.16
C THR A 75 -16.01 17.39 6.52
N VAL A 76 -15.05 17.53 5.62
CA VAL A 76 -13.66 17.10 5.81
C VAL A 76 -12.76 18.32 5.98
N ASN A 77 -11.68 18.16 6.76
CA ASN A 77 -10.69 19.21 6.93
C ASN A 77 -9.90 19.45 5.63
N ASN A 78 -9.66 20.72 5.30
CA ASN A 78 -8.78 21.14 4.20
C ASN A 78 -7.62 22.04 4.68
N ASP A 79 -7.59 22.40 5.97
CA ASP A 79 -6.62 23.34 6.51
C ASP A 79 -5.41 22.58 7.08
N PRO A 80 -4.18 22.84 6.59
CA PRO A 80 -2.97 22.19 7.10
C PRO A 80 -2.64 22.61 8.53
N LYS A 81 -3.00 23.84 8.93
CA LYS A 81 -2.75 24.37 10.29
C LYS A 81 -3.45 23.55 11.37
N LYS A 82 -4.69 23.12 11.11
CA LYS A 82 -5.45 22.27 12.04
C LYS A 82 -4.78 20.90 12.23
N LEU A 83 -4.13 20.40 11.18
CA LEU A 83 -3.39 19.15 11.25
C LEU A 83 -2.12 19.32 12.09
N ASP A 84 -1.39 20.42 11.90
CA ASP A 84 -0.20 20.73 12.70
C ASP A 84 -0.49 20.86 14.19
N GLU A 85 -1.60 21.52 14.56
CA GLU A 85 -2.06 21.62 15.95
C GLU A 85 -2.31 20.24 16.60
N VAL A 86 -2.87 19.30 15.84
CA VAL A 86 -3.10 17.92 16.33
C VAL A 86 -1.76 17.22 16.56
N TYR A 87 -0.79 17.36 15.65
CA TYR A 87 0.53 16.75 15.80
C TYR A 87 1.34 17.33 16.95
N GLU A 88 1.25 18.64 17.19
CA GLU A 88 1.89 19.29 18.34
C GLU A 88 1.28 18.85 19.67
N ARG A 89 -0.04 18.64 19.72
CA ARG A 89 -0.71 18.11 20.91
C ARG A 89 -0.41 16.64 21.16
N LEU A 90 -0.30 15.83 20.10
CA LEU A 90 -0.09 14.38 20.20
C LEU A 90 1.36 14.01 20.50
N LEU A 91 2.32 14.62 19.81
CA LEU A 91 3.75 14.27 19.89
C LEU A 91 4.55 15.26 20.76
N GLY A 92 3.92 16.33 21.24
CA GLY A 92 4.57 17.37 22.03
C GLY A 92 5.25 18.46 21.16
N PRO A 93 6.06 19.34 21.79
CA PRO A 93 6.67 20.49 21.11
C PRO A 93 7.59 20.03 19.98
N GLY A 94 7.34 20.54 18.77
CA GLY A 94 8.08 20.14 17.56
C GLY A 94 7.52 18.91 16.84
N GLY A 95 6.41 18.33 17.33
CA GLY A 95 5.72 17.21 16.71
C GLY A 95 5.32 17.46 15.25
N SER A 96 4.93 18.69 14.93
CA SER A 96 4.61 19.13 13.56
C SER A 96 5.82 19.08 12.60
N LYS A 97 7.05 19.04 13.09
CA LYS A 97 8.26 19.04 12.24
C LYS A 97 8.85 17.64 12.02
N LEU A 98 8.37 16.63 12.74
CA LEU A 98 8.88 15.25 12.66
C LEU A 98 8.53 14.58 11.33
N LEU A 99 7.34 14.86 10.81
CA LEU A 99 6.83 14.25 9.59
C LEU A 99 6.74 15.31 8.47
N PRO A 100 7.16 14.99 7.24
CA PRO A 100 6.84 15.78 6.05
C PRO A 100 5.33 15.97 5.88
N GLU A 101 4.90 17.11 5.31
CA GLU A 101 3.48 17.46 5.15
C GLU A 101 2.66 16.34 4.49
N GLU A 102 3.14 15.78 3.38
CA GLU A 102 2.45 14.67 2.71
C GLU A 102 2.28 13.43 3.60
N LEU A 103 3.28 13.12 4.44
CA LEU A 103 3.18 11.96 5.33
C LEU A 103 2.19 12.19 6.48
N LYS A 104 2.02 13.44 6.93
CA LYS A 104 0.97 13.78 7.91
C LYS A 104 -0.41 13.46 7.36
N TRP A 105 -0.69 13.90 6.14
CA TRP A 105 -1.97 13.63 5.49
C TRP A 105 -2.16 12.15 5.16
N LEU A 106 -1.11 11.46 4.75
CA LEU A 106 -1.14 10.01 4.51
C LEU A 106 -1.51 9.22 5.77
N ALA A 107 -0.94 9.60 6.92
CA ALA A 107 -1.19 8.94 8.20
C ALA A 107 -2.60 9.20 8.75
N VAL A 108 -3.18 10.37 8.50
CA VAL A 108 -4.53 10.71 8.98
C VAL A 108 -5.64 10.23 8.03
N THR A 109 -5.35 10.09 6.74
CA THR A 109 -6.36 9.71 5.75
C THR A 109 -6.74 8.23 5.86
N HIS A 110 -8.04 7.96 6.02
CA HIS A 110 -8.60 6.61 6.03
C HIS A 110 -9.02 6.16 4.61
N LYS A 111 -9.01 4.84 4.36
CA LYS A 111 -9.32 4.25 3.04
C LYS A 111 -10.68 4.62 2.46
N SER A 112 -11.69 4.83 3.31
CA SER A 112 -13.04 5.21 2.87
C SER A 112 -13.10 6.63 2.28
N PHE A 113 -12.13 7.48 2.59
CA PHE A 113 -12.07 8.82 2.05
C PHE A 113 -11.75 8.80 0.55
N ASP A 114 -12.51 9.57 -0.23
CA ASP A 114 -12.32 9.72 -1.68
C ASP A 114 -12.23 8.38 -2.44
N GLN A 115 -12.89 7.32 -1.93
CA GLN A 115 -12.80 5.94 -2.42
C GLN A 115 -11.36 5.39 -2.51
N GLY A 116 -10.46 5.85 -1.64
CA GLY A 116 -9.05 5.45 -1.63
C GLY A 116 -8.27 5.95 -2.85
N ARG A 117 -8.77 6.96 -3.58
CA ARG A 117 -8.07 7.59 -4.71
C ARG A 117 -6.86 8.41 -4.29
N ARG A 118 -6.82 8.83 -3.02
CA ARG A 118 -5.68 9.48 -2.37
C ARG A 118 -4.94 8.47 -1.49
N GLY A 119 -3.74 8.82 -1.05
CA GLY A 119 -2.99 7.99 -0.11
C GLY A 119 -3.76 7.80 1.20
N PHE A 120 -3.69 6.60 1.79
CA PHE A 120 -4.35 6.25 3.05
C PHE A 120 -3.43 5.43 3.97
N ASN A 121 -3.80 5.37 5.25
CA ASN A 121 -2.96 4.92 6.36
C ASN A 121 -2.81 3.39 6.53
N ASP A 122 -3.52 2.53 5.77
CA ASP A 122 -3.60 1.08 6.07
C ASP A 122 -2.23 0.40 6.27
N ARG A 123 -1.22 0.75 5.47
CA ARG A 123 0.12 0.15 5.59
C ARG A 123 0.91 0.67 6.79
N LEU A 124 0.77 1.94 7.15
CA LEU A 124 1.46 2.49 8.31
C LEU A 124 0.77 2.03 9.60
N ALA A 125 -0.56 1.93 9.59
CA ALA A 125 -1.33 1.34 10.68
C ALA A 125 -0.98 -0.14 10.88
N LEU A 126 -0.80 -0.90 9.79
CA LEU A 126 -0.25 -2.24 9.86
C LEU A 126 1.13 -2.20 10.52
N LEU A 127 2.10 -1.45 9.99
CA LEU A 127 3.46 -1.45 10.55
C LEU A 127 3.50 -1.07 12.04
N GLY A 128 2.78 -0.02 12.45
CA GLY A 128 2.76 0.42 13.85
C GLY A 128 2.03 -0.52 14.81
N GLY A 129 1.12 -1.35 14.31
CA GLY A 129 0.41 -2.35 15.12
C GLY A 129 1.20 -3.65 15.34
N TRP A 130 2.29 -3.89 14.60
CA TRP A 130 3.11 -5.11 14.73
C TRP A 130 4.29 -4.96 15.70
N ASP A 131 4.52 -3.76 16.24
CA ASP A 131 5.60 -3.45 17.19
C ASP A 131 5.22 -3.72 18.67
N GLU A 132 4.16 -4.51 18.90
CA GLU A 132 3.90 -5.12 20.22
C GLU A 132 4.51 -6.54 20.22
N GLY A 133 5.81 -6.62 20.52
CA GLY A 133 6.57 -7.87 20.69
C GLY A 133 7.63 -7.74 21.76
#